data_AF-A0A831LL79-F1
#
_entry.id   AF-A0A831LL79-F1
#
_cell.length_a   1.000
_cell.length_b   1.000
_cell.length_c   1.000
_cell.angle_alpha   90.00
_cell.angle_beta   90.00
_cell.angle_gamma   90.00
#
_symmetry.space_group_name_H-M   'P 1'
#
loop_
_entity.id
_entity.type
_entity.pdbx_description
1 polymer ?
#
loop_
_entity_poly.entity_id
_entity_poly.type
_entity_poly.pdbx_seq_one_letter_code
_entity_poly.pdbx_strand_id
1 'polypeptide(L)'
;MKNNLTHFYMNRFAILYSLIVLFFIVGCNSKNRPEVFDLRCESLQNPLGIDKTTPRLSWKISSEKNGTEQKAFQILVAAERSDLTENKADLWNSGKVESSASIFLPYQGQKLNSGTAAWWKIRVWDEAGNISNWSEPARFSIGLLSENDWQASYIAFNTENGYRECPQLYQTFEVDETNSNYFLHVNSLGYHEVFINGKKVDDGVLSPAVSQFDKRSLINTYDVSDLLQKGKNELILWLGSGWYTEGLPGVANNGPVVRAQLEKVENNQREIILATDENWKGRKSSYTRHGNWRPNQFGGEIVDGVLAKNDLQTDYPENPWQPVSLVNIPVHGASPQMTEQNAITETISPVSIEEIAPDTFLVDMGKNLTG
;
A
#
# COMPACT_ATOMS: atom_id res chain seq x y z
N MET A 1 -53.10 -66.24 7.10
CA MET A 1 -52.33 -65.10 6.55
C MET A 1 -52.26 -63.95 7.56
N LYS A 2 -51.52 -64.08 8.68
CA LYS A 2 -51.38 -62.96 9.64
C LYS A 2 -50.04 -62.90 10.42
N ASN A 3 -49.03 -63.71 10.07
CA ASN A 3 -47.77 -63.77 10.83
C ASN A 3 -46.49 -63.40 10.06
N ASN A 4 -46.56 -62.94 8.81
CA ASN A 4 -45.35 -62.64 8.02
C ASN A 4 -45.04 -61.13 7.84
N LEU A 5 -45.87 -60.21 8.35
CA LEU A 5 -45.58 -58.78 8.22
C LEU A 5 -44.71 -58.22 9.36
N THR A 6 -44.73 -58.81 10.56
CA THR A 6 -44.03 -58.26 11.73
C THR A 6 -42.51 -58.45 11.69
N HIS A 7 -42.01 -59.50 11.03
CA HIS A 7 -40.56 -59.73 10.92
C HIS A 7 -39.86 -58.82 9.89
N PHE A 8 -40.59 -58.30 8.89
CA PHE A 8 -40.01 -57.47 7.84
C PHE A 8 -39.76 -56.02 8.30
N TYR A 9 -40.54 -55.51 9.26
CA TYR A 9 -40.36 -54.16 9.80
C TYR A 9 -39.29 -54.05 10.89
N MET A 10 -39.08 -55.11 11.69
CA MET A 10 -38.06 -55.12 12.75
C MET A 10 -36.61 -55.08 12.21
N ASN A 11 -36.36 -55.67 11.04
CA ASN A 11 -35.02 -55.73 10.45
C ASN A 11 -34.60 -54.41 9.78
N ARG A 12 -35.55 -53.58 9.32
CA ARG A 12 -35.27 -52.25 8.77
C ARG A 12 -34.96 -51.22 9.84
N PHE A 13 -35.59 -51.32 11.02
CA PHE A 13 -35.27 -50.45 12.16
C PHE A 13 -33.88 -50.71 12.75
N ALA A 14 -33.43 -51.97 12.78
CA ALA A 14 -32.08 -52.32 13.24
C ALA A 14 -30.98 -51.82 12.29
N ILE A 15 -31.21 -51.88 10.98
CA ILE A 15 -30.27 -51.35 9.97
C ILE A 15 -30.24 -49.81 9.99
N LEU A 16 -31.39 -49.16 10.19
CA LEU A 16 -31.48 -47.70 10.31
C LEU A 16 -30.81 -47.19 11.62
N TYR A 17 -30.96 -47.91 12.73
CA TYR A 17 -30.25 -47.60 13.98
C TYR A 17 -28.73 -47.81 13.86
N SER A 18 -28.29 -48.85 13.16
CA SER A 18 -26.86 -49.11 12.91
C SER A 18 -26.23 -48.04 12.01
N LEU A 19 -26.96 -47.53 11.01
CA LEU A 19 -26.52 -46.41 10.16
C LEU A 19 -26.50 -45.06 10.90
N ILE A 20 -27.43 -44.82 11.84
CA ILE A 20 -27.46 -43.62 12.67
C ILE A 20 -26.31 -43.64 13.70
N VAL A 21 -25.99 -44.80 14.29
CA VAL A 21 -24.84 -44.93 15.20
C VAL A 21 -23.51 -44.82 14.44
N LEU A 22 -23.42 -45.26 13.19
CA LEU A 22 -22.23 -45.04 12.34
C LEU A 22 -22.05 -43.56 11.94
N PHE A 23 -23.13 -42.79 11.83
CA PHE A 23 -23.10 -41.35 11.54
C PHE A 23 -22.67 -40.49 12.75
N PHE A 24 -22.74 -41.02 13.97
CA PHE A 24 -22.28 -40.33 15.19
C PHE A 24 -20.79 -40.58 15.52
N ILE A 25 -20.10 -41.48 14.82
CA ILE A 25 -18.66 -41.75 15.05
C ILE A 25 -17.77 -40.97 14.06
N VAL A 26 -18.34 -40.28 13.07
CA VAL A 26 -17.64 -39.19 12.37
C VAL A 26 -17.73 -37.92 13.21
N GLY A 27 -17.21 -38.01 14.44
CA GLY A 27 -16.78 -36.82 15.15
C GLY A 27 -15.73 -36.17 14.28
N CYS A 28 -16.01 -34.96 13.79
CA CYS A 28 -14.96 -34.05 13.32
C CYS A 28 -13.91 -33.98 14.42
N ASN A 29 -12.84 -34.76 14.31
CA ASN A 29 -11.60 -34.44 14.98
C ASN A 29 -11.14 -33.12 14.34
N SER A 30 -11.61 -31.99 14.87
CA SER A 30 -10.85 -30.75 14.73
C SER A 30 -9.53 -31.04 15.43
N LYS A 31 -8.55 -31.53 14.67
CA LYS A 31 -7.18 -31.44 15.13
C LYS A 31 -6.97 -29.95 15.40
N ASN A 32 -6.80 -29.58 16.67
CA ASN A 32 -6.43 -28.23 17.07
C ASN A 32 -5.06 -27.96 16.48
N ARG A 33 -5.07 -27.45 15.24
CA ARG A 33 -3.88 -27.14 14.46
C ARG A 33 -3.57 -25.68 14.71
N PRO A 34 -2.28 -25.31 14.73
CA PRO A 34 -1.91 -23.91 14.72
C PRO A 34 -2.47 -23.22 13.46
N GLU A 35 -2.90 -21.98 13.60
CA GLU A 35 -3.25 -21.09 12.51
C GLU A 35 -2.16 -20.03 12.37
N VAL A 36 -1.79 -19.70 11.13
CA VAL A 36 -0.80 -18.65 10.85
C VAL A 36 -1.51 -17.39 10.37
N PHE A 37 -1.21 -16.25 10.99
CA PHE A 37 -1.83 -14.96 10.69
C PHE A 37 -0.83 -13.80 10.83
N ASP A 38 -1.26 -12.58 10.48
CA ASP A 38 -0.46 -11.34 10.56
C ASP A 38 0.93 -11.49 9.91
N LEU A 39 0.91 -11.90 8.64
CA LEU A 39 2.11 -11.99 7.82
C LEU A 39 2.70 -10.60 7.59
N ARG A 40 4.00 -10.46 7.84
CA ARG A 40 4.73 -9.20 7.69
C ARG A 40 6.02 -9.39 6.91
N CYS A 41 6.32 -8.44 6.04
CA CYS A 41 7.60 -8.30 5.36
C CYS A 41 8.25 -7.01 5.84
N GLU A 42 9.46 -7.08 6.40
CA GLU A 42 10.13 -5.92 7.01
C GLU A 42 9.26 -5.21 8.07
N SER A 43 8.52 -5.99 8.87
CA SER A 43 7.52 -5.52 9.87
C SER A 43 6.28 -4.81 9.32
N LEU A 44 6.14 -4.66 8.00
CA LEU A 44 5.00 -4.04 7.34
C LEU A 44 4.03 -5.09 6.79
N GLN A 45 2.75 -4.74 6.72
CA GLN A 45 1.73 -5.56 6.09
C GLN A 45 1.66 -5.23 4.59
N ASN A 46 1.79 -6.27 3.74
CA ASN A 46 1.73 -6.16 2.29
C ASN A 46 2.53 -4.98 1.67
N PRO A 47 3.79 -4.72 2.09
CA PRO A 47 4.48 -3.50 1.73
C PRO A 47 4.83 -3.45 0.23
N LEU A 48 4.62 -2.29 -0.38
CA LEU A 48 5.00 -2.05 -1.76
C LEU A 48 6.27 -1.22 -1.81
N GLY A 49 7.21 -1.70 -2.62
CA GLY A 49 8.44 -1.00 -2.95
C GLY A 49 9.49 -1.02 -1.85
N ILE A 50 9.71 -2.10 -1.10
CA ILE A 50 10.74 -2.14 -0.03
C ILE A 50 12.17 -1.95 -0.53
N ASP A 51 13.07 -1.57 0.37
CA ASP A 51 14.48 -1.26 0.07
C ASP A 51 15.45 -2.45 0.18
N LYS A 52 14.95 -3.68 0.40
CA LYS A 52 15.75 -4.90 0.63
C LYS A 52 15.52 -5.96 -0.44
N THR A 53 16.59 -6.39 -1.11
CA THR A 53 16.55 -7.53 -2.05
C THR A 53 16.56 -8.90 -1.35
N THR A 54 16.83 -8.92 -0.05
CA THR A 54 16.68 -10.08 0.84
C THR A 54 15.75 -9.71 1.99
N PRO A 55 14.44 -9.56 1.73
CA PRO A 55 13.48 -9.13 2.74
C PRO A 55 13.34 -10.15 3.87
N ARG A 56 12.94 -9.67 5.04
CA ARG A 56 12.75 -10.46 6.25
C ARG A 56 11.26 -10.68 6.49
N LEU A 57 10.87 -11.94 6.56
CA LEU A 57 9.50 -12.39 6.69
C LEU A 57 9.21 -12.75 8.15
N SER A 58 8.04 -12.35 8.64
CA SER A 58 7.57 -12.65 10.00
C SER A 58 6.11 -13.07 9.98
N TRP A 59 5.71 -13.90 10.93
CA TRP A 59 4.34 -14.39 11.06
C TRP A 59 3.98 -14.65 12.52
N LYS A 60 2.68 -14.60 12.83
CA LYS A 60 2.14 -14.97 14.13
C LYS A 60 1.42 -16.31 14.05
N ILE A 61 1.37 -17.01 15.17
CA ILE A 61 0.71 -18.31 15.30
C ILE A 61 -0.37 -18.21 16.38
N SER A 62 -1.58 -18.65 16.06
CA SER A 62 -2.69 -18.81 16.99
C SER A 62 -2.93 -20.29 17.25
N SER A 63 -3.27 -20.65 18.48
CA SER A 63 -3.62 -22.02 18.86
C SER A 63 -4.58 -21.99 20.04
N GLU A 64 -5.55 -22.89 20.03
CA GLU A 64 -6.44 -23.13 21.18
C GLU A 64 -5.76 -23.94 22.30
N LYS A 65 -4.61 -24.55 22.01
CA LYS A 65 -3.86 -25.37 22.96
C LYS A 65 -2.73 -24.56 23.59
N ASN A 66 -2.75 -24.48 24.93
CA ASN A 66 -1.65 -23.89 25.69
C ASN A 66 -0.34 -24.67 25.47
N GLY A 67 0.76 -23.93 25.28
CA GLY A 67 2.08 -24.52 25.08
C GLY A 67 2.34 -25.03 23.66
N THR A 68 1.48 -24.73 22.68
CA THR A 68 1.79 -24.98 21.27
C THR A 68 3.06 -24.25 20.86
N GLU A 69 3.97 -24.98 20.20
CA GLU A 69 5.25 -24.46 19.75
C GLU A 69 5.49 -24.83 18.28
N GLN A 70 5.97 -23.88 17.47
CA GLN A 70 6.45 -24.19 16.12
C GLN A 70 7.76 -24.99 16.19
N LYS A 71 7.81 -26.12 15.47
CA LYS A 71 9.03 -26.90 15.26
C LYS A 71 9.57 -26.82 13.83
N ALA A 72 8.71 -26.56 12.85
CA ALA A 72 9.14 -26.34 11.48
C ALA A 72 8.22 -25.37 10.74
N PHE A 73 8.69 -24.87 9.61
CA PHE A 73 7.90 -24.07 8.68
C PHE A 73 8.21 -24.42 7.22
N GLN A 74 7.35 -23.97 6.32
CA GLN A 74 7.61 -23.96 4.88
C GLN A 74 7.02 -22.69 4.27
N ILE A 75 7.84 -21.96 3.54
CA ILE A 75 7.47 -20.73 2.83
C ILE A 75 7.44 -21.02 1.33
N LEU A 76 6.41 -20.50 0.67
CA LEU A 76 6.32 -20.40 -0.78
C LEU A 76 6.32 -18.93 -1.16
N VAL A 77 7.09 -18.57 -2.18
CA VAL A 77 7.14 -17.25 -2.80
C VAL A 77 7.03 -17.42 -4.30
N ALA A 78 6.18 -16.63 -4.93
CA ALA A 78 5.97 -16.66 -6.38
C ALA A 78 5.76 -15.25 -6.92
N ALA A 79 6.10 -15.01 -8.19
CA ALA A 79 5.80 -13.75 -8.86
C ALA A 79 4.29 -13.56 -9.02
N GLU A 80 3.59 -14.64 -9.38
CA GLU A 80 2.15 -14.67 -9.55
C GLU A 80 1.43 -15.39 -8.41
N ARG A 81 0.27 -14.86 -7.99
CA ARG A 81 -0.51 -15.45 -6.89
C ARG A 81 -0.93 -16.89 -7.20
N SER A 82 -1.27 -17.17 -8.45
CA SER A 82 -1.68 -18.49 -8.94
C SER A 82 -0.57 -19.54 -8.87
N ASP A 83 0.69 -19.10 -8.84
CA ASP A 83 1.87 -19.97 -8.81
C ASP A 83 2.36 -20.28 -7.40
N LEU A 84 1.68 -19.80 -6.36
CA LEU A 84 1.89 -20.19 -4.95
C LEU A 84 1.47 -21.64 -4.66
N THR A 85 2.15 -22.59 -5.29
CA THR A 85 2.00 -24.03 -5.10
C THR A 85 3.37 -24.65 -4.88
N GLU A 86 3.43 -25.79 -4.19
CA GLU A 86 4.71 -26.44 -3.84
C GLU A 86 5.54 -26.83 -5.09
N ASN A 87 4.88 -27.04 -6.23
CA ASN A 87 5.53 -27.46 -7.47
C ASN A 87 5.94 -26.28 -8.39
N LYS A 88 5.45 -25.07 -8.11
CA LYS A 88 5.72 -23.89 -8.95
C LYS A 88 6.59 -22.89 -8.20
N ALA A 89 6.01 -22.10 -7.29
CA ALA A 89 6.69 -21.18 -6.36
C ALA A 89 8.03 -20.67 -6.91
N ASP A 90 7.94 -19.98 -8.04
CA ASP A 90 9.05 -19.73 -8.97
C ASP A 90 10.18 -18.91 -8.33
N LEU A 91 9.87 -18.09 -7.32
CA LEU A 91 10.86 -17.32 -6.58
C LEU A 91 11.51 -18.11 -5.44
N TRP A 92 10.71 -18.83 -4.64
CA TRP A 92 11.23 -19.60 -3.52
C TRP A 92 10.26 -20.66 -3.01
N ASN A 93 10.74 -21.88 -2.83
CA ASN A 93 10.12 -22.86 -1.94
C ASN A 93 11.17 -23.30 -0.93
N SER A 94 10.98 -23.00 0.36
CA SER A 94 11.96 -23.36 1.38
C SER A 94 12.04 -24.87 1.64
N GLY A 95 11.04 -25.63 1.19
CA GLY A 95 10.75 -26.95 1.73
C GLY A 95 10.42 -26.88 3.23
N LYS A 96 10.33 -28.04 3.88
CA LYS A 96 10.18 -28.10 5.33
C LYS A 96 11.52 -27.75 5.99
N VAL A 97 11.56 -26.67 6.76
CA VAL A 97 12.73 -26.22 7.53
C VAL A 97 12.46 -26.45 9.01
N GLU A 98 13.25 -27.31 9.66
CA GLU A 98 13.20 -27.55 11.11
C GLU A 98 13.77 -26.32 11.84
N SER A 99 12.88 -25.47 12.38
CA SER A 99 13.20 -24.24 13.08
C SER A 99 11.98 -23.67 13.79
N SER A 100 12.20 -23.09 14.97
CA SER A 100 11.19 -22.32 15.72
C SER A 100 11.17 -20.83 15.36
N ALA A 101 12.03 -20.38 14.42
CA ALA A 101 12.06 -18.98 14.00
C ALA A 101 10.76 -18.56 13.30
N SER A 102 10.21 -17.42 13.71
CA SER A 102 8.97 -16.84 13.16
C SER A 102 9.03 -15.32 12.97
N ILE A 103 10.17 -14.71 13.30
CA ILE A 103 10.38 -13.27 13.27
C ILE A 103 11.63 -13.00 12.45
N PHE A 104 11.51 -12.08 11.50
CA PHE A 104 12.59 -11.60 10.64
C PHE A 104 13.40 -12.69 9.94
N LEU A 105 12.75 -13.76 9.49
CA LEU A 105 13.41 -14.79 8.70
C LEU A 105 13.85 -14.19 7.34
N PRO A 106 15.16 -14.15 7.04
CA PRO A 106 15.62 -13.64 5.75
C PRO A 106 15.12 -14.53 4.62
N TYR A 107 14.66 -13.92 3.54
CA TYR A 107 14.38 -14.58 2.27
C TYR A 107 15.65 -15.23 1.71
N GLN A 108 15.54 -16.49 1.25
CA GLN A 108 16.66 -17.30 0.75
C GLN A 108 16.41 -17.88 -0.65
N GLY A 109 15.46 -17.32 -1.39
CA GLY A 109 15.14 -17.77 -2.74
C GLY A 109 15.99 -17.11 -3.83
N GLN A 110 15.43 -17.06 -5.04
CA GLN A 110 16.02 -16.37 -6.18
C GLN A 110 16.27 -14.89 -5.90
N LYS A 111 17.37 -14.35 -6.42
CA LYS A 111 17.72 -12.93 -6.25
C LYS A 111 16.57 -12.02 -6.72
N LEU A 112 16.07 -11.19 -5.82
CA LEU A 112 15.11 -10.15 -6.12
C LEU A 112 15.84 -8.88 -6.57
N ASN A 113 15.24 -8.13 -7.48
CA ASN A 113 15.80 -6.89 -8.03
C ASN A 113 14.78 -5.75 -7.91
N SER A 114 15.19 -4.53 -8.23
CA SER A 114 14.26 -3.40 -8.30
C SER A 114 13.03 -3.76 -9.15
N GLY A 115 11.84 -3.41 -8.66
CA GLY A 115 10.58 -3.67 -9.34
C GLY A 115 10.08 -5.12 -9.33
N THR A 116 10.73 -6.02 -8.58
CA THR A 116 10.17 -7.36 -8.37
C THR A 116 8.91 -7.28 -7.51
N ALA A 117 7.83 -7.92 -7.95
CA ALA A 117 6.62 -8.16 -7.18
C ALA A 117 6.58 -9.63 -6.74
N ALA A 118 6.15 -9.90 -5.52
CA ALA A 118 6.07 -11.26 -5.02
C ALA A 118 4.85 -11.46 -4.13
N TRP A 119 4.20 -12.61 -4.34
CA TRP A 119 3.27 -13.19 -3.40
C TRP A 119 4.01 -14.21 -2.53
N TRP A 120 3.59 -14.38 -1.29
CA TRP A 120 4.11 -15.40 -0.41
C TRP A 120 3.05 -15.95 0.53
N LYS A 121 3.24 -17.18 0.97
CA LYS A 121 2.45 -17.80 2.02
C LYS A 121 3.29 -18.81 2.79
N ILE A 122 2.82 -19.20 3.96
CA ILE A 122 3.55 -20.07 4.87
C ILE A 122 2.63 -21.09 5.52
N ARG A 123 3.18 -22.24 5.91
CA ARG A 123 2.57 -23.17 6.87
C ARG A 123 3.60 -23.59 7.90
N VAL A 124 3.13 -24.06 9.06
CA VAL A 124 3.96 -24.45 10.19
C VAL A 124 3.64 -25.87 10.67
N TRP A 125 4.59 -26.48 11.36
CA TRP A 125 4.41 -27.72 12.09
C TRP A 125 4.56 -27.45 13.59
N ASP A 126 3.65 -28.01 14.38
CA ASP A 126 3.70 -27.93 15.84
C ASP A 126 4.63 -29.00 16.48
N GLU A 127 4.69 -29.02 17.81
CA GLU A 127 5.48 -29.97 18.59
C GLU A 127 5.06 -31.44 18.45
N ALA A 128 3.82 -31.69 18.02
CA ALA A 128 3.28 -33.02 17.76
C ALA A 128 3.39 -33.43 16.27
N GLY A 129 3.99 -32.57 15.44
CA GLY A 129 4.10 -32.77 14.00
C GLY A 129 2.81 -32.51 13.22
N ASN A 130 1.79 -31.90 13.84
CA ASN A 130 0.60 -31.48 13.12
C ASN A 130 0.93 -30.28 12.22
N ILE A 131 0.36 -30.28 11.02
CA ILE A 131 0.59 -29.26 10.00
C ILE A 131 -0.57 -28.26 10.05
N SER A 132 -0.26 -26.97 10.04
CA SER A 132 -1.25 -25.92 9.82
C SER A 132 -1.83 -25.99 8.41
N ASN A 133 -2.95 -25.31 8.19
CA ASN A 133 -3.29 -24.88 6.83
C ASN A 133 -2.23 -23.89 6.34
N TRP A 134 -2.17 -23.67 5.03
CA TRP A 134 -1.47 -22.50 4.50
C TRP A 134 -2.13 -21.23 5.03
N SER A 135 -1.32 -20.21 5.33
CA SER A 135 -1.82 -18.86 5.57
C SER A 135 -2.53 -18.31 4.33
N GLU A 136 -3.34 -17.27 4.53
CA GLU A 136 -3.72 -16.40 3.41
C GLU A 136 -2.45 -15.86 2.72
N PRO A 137 -2.43 -15.77 1.38
CA PRO A 137 -1.34 -15.14 0.66
C PRO A 137 -1.17 -13.68 1.04
N ALA A 138 0.06 -13.30 1.37
CA ALA A 138 0.50 -11.92 1.51
C ALA A 138 1.37 -11.53 0.31
N ARG A 139 1.65 -10.24 0.17
CA ARG A 139 2.48 -9.73 -0.92
C ARG A 139 3.58 -8.81 -0.43
N PHE A 140 4.58 -8.58 -1.26
CA PHE A 140 5.50 -7.45 -1.15
C PHE A 140 6.05 -7.12 -2.53
N SER A 141 6.59 -5.91 -2.72
CA SER A 141 7.40 -5.60 -3.90
C SER A 141 8.67 -4.89 -3.52
N ILE A 142 9.69 -4.95 -4.38
CA ILE A 142 10.96 -4.24 -4.24
C ILE A 142 10.86 -2.91 -4.99
N GLY A 143 11.26 -1.82 -4.35
CA GLY A 143 11.20 -0.48 -4.94
C GLY A 143 12.27 -0.24 -6.00
N LEU A 144 12.41 1.00 -6.43
CA LEU A 144 13.54 1.44 -7.25
C LEU A 144 14.72 1.73 -6.31
N LEU A 145 15.80 0.95 -6.44
CA LEU A 145 16.91 0.94 -5.47
C LEU A 145 18.11 1.80 -5.90
N SER A 146 18.18 2.16 -7.18
CA SER A 146 19.29 2.92 -7.76
C SER A 146 18.79 4.02 -8.69
N GLU A 147 19.63 5.03 -8.91
CA GLU A 147 19.30 6.12 -9.84
C GLU A 147 19.09 5.61 -11.28
N ASN A 148 19.78 4.53 -11.68
CA ASN A 148 19.63 3.92 -12.99
C ASN A 148 18.29 3.17 -13.19
N ASP A 149 17.53 2.94 -12.11
CA ASP A 149 16.18 2.40 -12.21
C ASP A 149 15.17 3.47 -12.66
N TRP A 150 15.54 4.75 -12.60
CA TRP A 150 14.68 5.86 -13.00
C TRP A 150 14.95 6.30 -14.43
N GLN A 151 13.88 6.47 -15.20
CA GLN A 151 13.83 7.28 -16.41
C GLN A 151 13.13 8.62 -16.16
N ALA A 152 12.35 8.73 -15.08
CA ALA A 152 11.64 9.92 -14.70
C ALA A 152 12.57 11.07 -14.26
N SER A 153 12.29 12.26 -14.77
CA SER A 153 12.92 13.51 -14.39
C SER A 153 12.12 14.22 -13.30
N TYR A 154 12.81 14.97 -12.45
CA TYR A 154 12.15 15.85 -11.50
C TYR A 154 11.48 17.03 -12.23
N ILE A 155 10.21 17.24 -11.94
CA ILE A 155 9.39 18.32 -12.48
C ILE A 155 8.75 19.15 -11.35
N ALA A 156 8.49 20.42 -11.63
CA ALA A 156 7.73 21.31 -10.77
C ALA A 156 6.84 22.24 -11.59
N PHE A 157 5.75 22.69 -10.98
CA PHE A 157 4.97 23.81 -11.49
C PHE A 157 5.31 25.06 -10.69
N ASN A 158 6.27 25.84 -11.21
CA ASN A 158 6.75 27.03 -10.53
C ASN A 158 5.73 28.16 -10.65
N THR A 159 5.35 28.71 -9.50
CA THR A 159 4.38 29.81 -9.40
C THR A 159 5.05 31.02 -8.75
N GLU A 160 4.48 32.21 -8.92
CA GLU A 160 4.97 33.44 -8.26
C GLU A 160 4.98 33.32 -6.72
N ASN A 161 4.01 32.59 -6.17
CA ASN A 161 3.86 32.36 -4.73
C ASN A 161 4.65 31.13 -4.22
N GLY A 162 5.42 30.47 -5.10
CA GLY A 162 6.37 29.42 -4.78
C GLY A 162 5.84 28.35 -3.83
N TYR A 163 6.52 28.18 -2.70
CA TYR A 163 6.18 27.17 -1.68
C TYR A 163 4.76 27.25 -1.10
N ARG A 164 4.05 28.37 -1.29
CA ARG A 164 2.69 28.53 -0.78
C ARG A 164 1.65 27.86 -1.65
N GLU A 165 1.95 27.62 -2.91
CA GLU A 165 1.00 27.03 -3.84
C GLU A 165 1.10 25.51 -3.76
N CYS A 166 -0.06 24.84 -3.84
CA CYS A 166 -0.15 23.39 -3.84
C CYS A 166 -0.60 22.93 -5.24
N PRO A 167 0.29 22.86 -6.26
CA PRO A 167 -0.13 22.67 -7.64
C PRO A 167 -0.57 21.24 -7.96
N GLN A 168 -1.44 21.11 -8.97
CA GLN A 168 -1.74 19.82 -9.61
C GLN A 168 -0.86 19.68 -10.85
N LEU A 169 -0.25 18.50 -11.03
CA LEU A 169 0.45 18.09 -12.26
C LEU A 169 -0.34 17.00 -12.95
N TYR A 170 -0.42 17.01 -14.28
CA TYR A 170 -1.27 16.14 -15.07
C TYR A 170 -0.56 15.61 -16.31
N GLN A 171 -0.83 14.34 -16.60
CA GLN A 171 -0.51 13.71 -17.87
C GLN A 171 -1.49 12.59 -18.19
N THR A 172 -1.65 12.32 -19.49
CA THR A 172 -2.39 11.16 -20.00
C THR A 172 -1.44 10.10 -20.51
N PHE A 173 -1.85 8.84 -20.40
CA PHE A 173 -1.08 7.69 -20.89
C PHE A 173 -2.02 6.60 -21.40
N GLU A 174 -1.48 5.65 -22.15
CA GLU A 174 -2.25 4.53 -22.67
C GLU A 174 -1.80 3.21 -22.06
N VAL A 175 -2.75 2.31 -21.90
CA VAL A 175 -2.53 0.96 -21.38
C VAL A 175 -3.28 -0.04 -22.25
N ASP A 176 -2.59 -1.06 -22.76
CA ASP A 176 -3.18 -2.03 -23.68
C ASP A 176 -4.05 -3.12 -23.01
N GLU A 177 -3.79 -3.38 -21.72
CA GLU A 177 -4.49 -4.37 -20.89
C GLU A 177 -4.48 -4.02 -19.41
N THR A 178 -5.40 -4.59 -18.63
CA THR A 178 -5.51 -4.27 -17.19
C THR A 178 -5.35 -5.51 -16.30
N ASN A 179 -4.86 -6.62 -16.86
CA ASN A 179 -4.70 -7.89 -16.13
C ASN A 179 -3.30 -8.08 -15.53
N SER A 180 -2.44 -7.07 -15.61
CA SER A 180 -1.08 -7.07 -15.04
C SER A 180 -1.00 -6.17 -13.82
N ASN A 181 0.10 -6.23 -13.07
CA ASN A 181 0.33 -5.31 -11.97
C ASN A 181 0.88 -3.99 -12.51
N TYR A 182 0.35 -2.87 -12.01
CA TYR A 182 0.83 -1.52 -12.33
C TYR A 182 1.23 -0.80 -11.05
N PHE A 183 2.52 -0.47 -10.94
CA PHE A 183 3.07 0.21 -9.78
C PHE A 183 3.54 1.62 -10.14
N LEU A 184 3.02 2.61 -9.42
CA LEU A 184 3.48 3.99 -9.51
C LEU A 184 4.48 4.26 -8.39
N HIS A 185 5.73 4.53 -8.75
CA HIS A 185 6.77 4.98 -7.83
C HIS A 185 6.80 6.51 -7.83
N VAL A 186 6.58 7.14 -6.67
CA VAL A 186 6.56 8.60 -6.52
C VAL A 186 7.61 9.03 -5.52
N ASN A 187 8.47 9.95 -5.95
CA ASN A 187 9.50 10.56 -5.12
C ASN A 187 9.29 12.08 -5.15
N SER A 188 8.54 12.58 -4.17
CA SER A 188 8.27 14.00 -4.00
C SER A 188 9.18 14.63 -2.95
N LEU A 189 9.60 15.86 -3.22
CA LEU A 189 10.19 16.77 -2.25
C LEU A 189 9.09 17.74 -1.81
N GLY A 190 8.62 17.55 -0.58
CA GLY A 190 7.33 18.03 -0.11
C GLY A 190 6.34 16.87 -0.03
N TYR A 191 5.06 17.17 -0.04
CA TYR A 191 3.97 16.19 -0.01
C TYR A 191 3.33 16.00 -1.38
N HIS A 192 2.69 14.84 -1.55
CA HIS A 192 1.87 14.53 -2.72
C HIS A 192 0.62 13.73 -2.35
N GLU A 193 -0.40 13.89 -3.19
CA GLU A 193 -1.49 12.94 -3.37
C GLU A 193 -1.52 12.48 -4.84
N VAL A 194 -2.01 11.26 -5.07
CA VAL A 194 -2.08 10.66 -6.40
C VAL A 194 -3.53 10.38 -6.76
N PHE A 195 -3.91 10.76 -7.98
CA PHE A 195 -5.23 10.47 -8.54
C PHE A 195 -5.10 9.83 -9.92
N ILE A 196 -5.82 8.74 -10.14
CA ILE A 196 -5.95 8.07 -11.43
C ILE A 196 -7.41 8.11 -11.85
N ASN A 197 -7.69 8.61 -13.06
CA ASN A 197 -9.05 8.68 -13.61
C ASN A 197 -10.06 9.33 -12.64
N GLY A 198 -9.64 10.41 -11.96
CA GLY A 198 -10.44 11.16 -10.99
C GLY A 198 -10.59 10.51 -9.61
N LYS A 199 -10.00 9.34 -9.36
CA LYS A 199 -10.04 8.64 -8.06
C LYS A 199 -8.72 8.76 -7.34
N LYS A 200 -8.76 9.06 -6.04
CA LYS A 200 -7.57 9.03 -5.17
C LYS A 200 -7.06 7.59 -5.08
N VAL A 201 -5.74 7.41 -5.16
CA VAL A 201 -5.11 6.08 -5.22
C VAL A 201 -5.09 5.36 -3.88
N ASP A 202 -4.93 6.10 -2.78
CA ASP A 202 -4.96 5.56 -1.43
C ASP A 202 -5.58 6.55 -0.42
N ASP A 203 -5.69 6.12 0.83
CA ASP A 203 -6.19 6.95 1.95
C ASP A 203 -5.06 7.68 2.70
N GLY A 204 -3.83 7.62 2.15
CA GLY A 204 -2.66 8.27 2.73
C GLY A 204 -2.82 9.79 2.74
N VAL A 205 -2.35 10.41 3.82
CA VAL A 205 -2.29 11.88 3.96
C VAL A 205 -0.87 12.29 4.31
N LEU A 206 -0.47 13.51 3.94
CA LEU A 206 0.87 14.04 4.24
C LEU A 206 2.00 13.06 3.82
N SER A 207 1.86 12.44 2.65
CA SER A 207 2.82 11.50 2.06
C SER A 207 3.85 12.24 1.23
N PRO A 208 5.15 11.88 1.25
CA PRO A 208 5.79 10.87 2.11
C PRO A 208 6.03 11.38 3.53
N ALA A 209 6.50 10.48 4.40
CA ALA A 209 7.04 10.83 5.70
C ALA A 209 8.22 11.82 5.58
N VAL A 210 8.50 12.54 6.68
CA VAL A 210 9.51 13.60 6.70
C VAL A 210 10.91 13.01 6.70
N SER A 211 11.77 13.53 5.83
CA SER A 211 13.20 13.21 5.79
C SER A 211 14.06 14.48 5.69
N GLN A 212 15.37 14.34 5.86
CA GLN A 212 16.32 15.43 5.64
C GLN A 212 16.74 15.43 4.17
N PHE A 213 16.25 16.39 3.37
CA PHE A 213 16.29 16.32 1.91
C PHE A 213 17.71 16.35 1.29
N ASP A 214 18.71 16.90 1.97
CA ASP A 214 20.13 16.89 1.55
C ASP A 214 20.82 15.54 1.79
N LYS A 215 20.21 14.65 2.56
CA LYS A 215 20.70 13.29 2.80
C LYS A 215 19.86 12.27 2.07
N ARG A 216 18.53 12.37 2.21
CA ARG A 216 17.60 11.35 1.75
C ARG A 216 16.21 11.90 1.47
N SER A 217 15.63 11.56 0.33
CA SER A 217 14.20 11.66 0.04
C SER A 217 13.57 10.27 0.02
N LEU A 218 12.25 10.22 0.22
CA LEU A 218 11.50 8.98 0.30
C LEU A 218 10.73 8.71 -1.00
N ILE A 219 10.64 7.43 -1.34
CA ILE A 219 9.86 6.92 -2.47
C ILE A 219 8.66 6.17 -1.91
N ASN A 220 7.45 6.54 -2.32
CA ASN A 220 6.24 5.76 -2.06
C ASN A 220 5.89 4.98 -3.33
N THR A 221 5.48 3.73 -3.18
CA THR A 221 5.03 2.89 -4.28
C THR A 221 3.56 2.57 -4.11
N TYR A 222 2.77 2.84 -5.14
CA TYR A 222 1.33 2.62 -5.14
C TYR A 222 0.95 1.55 -6.14
N ASP A 223 0.03 0.66 -5.75
CA ASP A 223 -0.63 -0.26 -6.67
C ASP A 223 -1.84 0.44 -7.28
N VAL A 224 -1.75 0.74 -8.57
CA VAL A 224 -2.79 1.45 -9.32
C VAL A 224 -3.58 0.52 -10.24
N SER A 225 -3.31 -0.79 -10.21
CA SER A 225 -3.83 -1.78 -11.17
C SER A 225 -5.35 -1.71 -11.32
N ASP A 226 -6.08 -1.62 -10.20
CA ASP A 226 -7.55 -1.61 -10.16
C ASP A 226 -8.19 -0.26 -10.57
N LEU A 227 -7.37 0.78 -10.78
CA LEU A 227 -7.82 2.12 -11.18
C LEU A 227 -7.66 2.38 -12.68
N LEU A 228 -6.93 1.52 -13.37
CA LEU A 228 -6.65 1.65 -14.79
C LEU A 228 -7.79 1.08 -15.64
N GLN A 229 -7.92 1.66 -16.83
CA GLN A 229 -8.78 1.15 -17.89
C GLN A 229 -7.96 0.90 -19.15
N LYS A 230 -8.43 0.02 -20.02
CA LYS A 230 -7.82 -0.16 -21.33
C LYS A 230 -7.93 1.12 -22.16
N GLY A 231 -6.86 1.49 -22.86
CA GLY A 231 -6.74 2.71 -23.64
C GLY A 231 -6.29 3.89 -22.78
N LYS A 232 -6.87 5.07 -23.01
CA LYS A 232 -6.47 6.32 -22.37
C LYS A 232 -6.79 6.34 -20.88
N ASN A 233 -5.81 6.71 -20.08
CA ASN A 233 -5.89 6.98 -18.65
C ASN A 233 -5.36 8.38 -18.33
N GLU A 234 -5.72 8.88 -17.16
CA GLU A 234 -5.35 10.18 -16.65
C GLU A 234 -4.67 10.04 -15.29
N LEU A 235 -3.53 10.69 -15.09
CA LEU A 235 -2.82 10.76 -13.82
C LEU A 235 -2.70 12.23 -13.38
N ILE A 236 -3.10 12.50 -12.14
CA ILE A 236 -2.87 13.77 -11.46
C ILE A 236 -2.01 13.54 -10.22
N LEU A 237 -0.93 14.31 -10.08
CA LEU A 237 -0.12 14.44 -8.86
C LEU A 237 -0.44 15.79 -8.22
N TRP A 238 -1.05 15.79 -7.04
CA TRP A 238 -1.35 17.02 -6.31
C TRP A 238 -0.28 17.24 -5.26
N LEU A 239 0.49 18.32 -5.41
CA LEU A 239 1.69 18.57 -4.61
C LEU A 239 1.45 19.63 -3.55
N GLY A 240 2.24 19.59 -2.48
CA GLY A 240 2.34 20.67 -1.49
C GLY A 240 3.74 20.75 -0.90
N SER A 241 4.25 21.94 -0.59
CA SER A 241 5.65 22.07 -0.12
C SER A 241 5.92 21.39 1.23
N GLY A 242 4.99 21.48 2.19
CA GLY A 242 5.21 20.92 3.54
C GLY A 242 6.59 21.31 4.12
N TRP A 243 7.36 20.31 4.56
CA TRP A 243 8.72 20.48 5.07
C TRP A 243 9.77 20.83 4.00
N TYR A 244 9.45 20.74 2.71
CA TYR A 244 10.29 21.24 1.63
C TYR A 244 10.07 22.74 1.43
N THR A 245 10.48 23.51 2.44
CA THR A 245 10.32 24.96 2.54
C THR A 245 11.65 25.66 2.77
N GLU A 246 11.84 26.80 2.12
CA GLU A 246 13.10 27.57 2.11
C GLU A 246 13.75 27.72 3.51
N GLY A 247 15.07 27.48 3.53
CA GLY A 247 15.92 27.55 4.71
C GLY A 247 15.79 26.35 5.65
N LEU A 248 15.14 25.26 5.22
CA LEU A 248 15.33 23.93 5.80
C LEU A 248 16.44 23.18 5.02
N PRO A 249 17.18 22.25 5.65
CA PRO A 249 18.28 21.54 4.99
C PRO A 249 17.85 20.80 3.72
N GLY A 250 18.59 21.01 2.62
CA GLY A 250 18.37 20.31 1.35
C GLY A 250 17.23 20.84 0.47
N VAL A 251 16.61 21.96 0.84
CA VAL A 251 15.60 22.60 -0.02
C VAL A 251 16.29 23.38 -1.13
N ALA A 252 16.10 22.94 -2.37
CA ALA A 252 16.76 23.47 -3.56
C ALA A 252 15.80 24.15 -4.56
N ASN A 253 14.49 24.15 -4.29
CA ASN A 253 13.49 24.78 -5.14
C ASN A 253 12.45 25.56 -4.32
N ASN A 254 11.91 26.64 -4.88
CA ASN A 254 10.86 27.44 -4.25
C ASN A 254 9.46 26.86 -4.58
N GLY A 255 9.18 25.67 -4.04
CA GLY A 255 7.95 24.93 -4.35
C GLY A 255 8.19 23.42 -4.32
N PRO A 256 7.13 22.61 -4.23
CA PRO A 256 7.27 21.17 -4.25
C PRO A 256 7.81 20.69 -5.60
N VAL A 257 8.54 19.59 -5.58
CA VAL A 257 9.12 18.95 -6.77
C VAL A 257 8.81 17.48 -6.73
N VAL A 258 8.59 16.84 -7.87
CA VAL A 258 8.31 15.41 -7.92
C VAL A 258 8.98 14.76 -9.12
N ARG A 259 9.45 13.53 -8.95
CA ARG A 259 9.61 12.58 -10.05
C ARG A 259 8.72 11.38 -9.80
N ALA A 260 8.08 10.86 -10.84
CA ALA A 260 7.23 9.70 -10.75
C ALA A 260 7.35 8.80 -11.97
N GLN A 261 7.27 7.49 -11.76
CA GLN A 261 7.40 6.47 -12.80
C GLN A 261 6.35 5.37 -12.58
N LEU A 262 5.51 5.16 -13.59
CA LEU A 262 4.53 4.08 -13.65
C LEU A 262 5.14 2.89 -14.41
N GLU A 263 5.18 1.74 -13.75
CA GLU A 263 5.70 0.50 -14.33
C GLU A 263 4.62 -0.58 -14.37
N LYS A 264 4.50 -1.25 -15.52
CA LYS A 264 3.82 -2.55 -15.62
C LYS A 264 4.82 -3.62 -15.17
N VAL A 265 4.39 -4.48 -14.25
CA VAL A 265 5.18 -5.60 -13.73
C VAL A 265 4.48 -6.92 -14.02
N GLU A 266 5.15 -7.78 -14.79
CA GLU A 266 4.66 -9.09 -15.18
C GLU A 266 5.82 -10.08 -15.25
N ASN A 267 5.70 -11.25 -14.62
CA ASN A 267 6.76 -12.28 -14.60
C ASN A 267 8.15 -11.74 -14.21
N ASN A 268 8.22 -10.81 -13.24
CA ASN A 268 9.43 -10.10 -12.81
C ASN A 268 10.12 -9.26 -13.91
N GLN A 269 9.45 -9.01 -15.02
CA GLN A 269 9.84 -8.03 -16.02
C GLN A 269 9.09 -6.73 -15.78
N ARG A 270 9.78 -5.63 -16.09
CA ARG A 270 9.25 -4.28 -15.95
C ARG A 270 9.16 -3.62 -17.32
N GLU A 271 8.07 -2.91 -17.52
CA GLU A 271 7.88 -2.00 -18.63
C GLU A 271 7.47 -0.63 -18.09
N ILE A 272 8.18 0.42 -18.48
CA ILE A 272 7.86 1.79 -18.07
C ILE A 272 6.76 2.31 -19.00
N ILE A 273 5.62 2.64 -18.41
CA ILE A 273 4.41 3.10 -19.11
C ILE A 273 4.36 4.62 -19.17
N LEU A 274 4.77 5.28 -18.09
CA LEU A 274 4.77 6.73 -17.98
C LEU A 274 5.88 7.15 -17.01
N ALA A 275 6.58 8.22 -17.35
CA ALA A 275 7.58 8.86 -16.51
C ALA A 275 7.35 10.38 -16.51
N THR A 276 7.70 11.05 -15.42
CA THR A 276 7.68 12.52 -15.37
C THR A 276 8.76 13.11 -16.27
N ASP A 277 8.37 14.03 -17.14
CA ASP A 277 9.21 14.70 -18.13
C ASP A 277 8.67 16.11 -18.46
N GLU A 278 9.26 16.80 -19.43
CA GLU A 278 8.84 18.13 -19.87
C GLU A 278 7.45 18.19 -20.53
N ASN A 279 6.86 17.04 -20.93
CA ASN A 279 5.56 16.99 -21.58
C ASN A 279 4.39 17.04 -20.59
N TRP A 280 4.68 16.91 -19.29
CA TRP A 280 3.71 17.10 -18.24
C TRP A 280 3.21 18.53 -18.18
N LYS A 281 2.01 18.69 -17.63
CA LYS A 281 1.41 20.01 -17.41
C LYS A 281 1.11 20.21 -15.94
N GLY A 282 1.08 21.46 -15.49
CA GLY A 282 0.70 21.85 -14.15
C GLY A 282 -0.30 22.99 -14.15
N ARG A 283 -0.99 23.16 -13.02
CA ARG A 283 -1.84 24.32 -12.74
C ARG A 283 -1.95 24.56 -11.25
N LYS A 284 -2.44 25.74 -10.87
CA LYS A 284 -2.82 26.02 -9.48
C LYS A 284 -4.03 25.18 -9.08
N SER A 285 -4.07 24.77 -7.82
CA SER A 285 -5.25 24.12 -7.23
C SER A 285 -6.02 25.10 -6.34
N SER A 286 -7.11 24.64 -5.73
CA SER A 286 -7.80 25.43 -4.70
C SER A 286 -7.01 25.64 -3.41
N TYR A 287 -5.98 24.84 -3.16
CA TYR A 287 -5.22 24.88 -1.91
C TYR A 287 -4.02 25.81 -2.03
N THR A 288 -3.93 26.72 -1.06
CA THR A 288 -2.71 27.46 -0.76
C THR A 288 -2.38 27.37 0.71
N ARG A 289 -1.10 27.32 1.02
CA ARG A 289 -0.59 27.32 2.38
C ARG A 289 -0.55 28.74 2.96
N HIS A 290 -1.00 28.84 4.20
CA HIS A 290 -0.75 29.97 5.08
C HIS A 290 0.43 29.65 6.01
N GLY A 291 1.32 30.62 6.23
CA GLY A 291 2.53 30.43 7.04
C GLY A 291 3.76 29.96 6.26
N ASN A 292 4.91 30.01 6.93
CA ASN A 292 6.23 29.69 6.36
C ASN A 292 6.87 28.43 6.99
N TRP A 293 6.07 27.63 7.72
CA TRP A 293 6.50 26.35 8.28
C TRP A 293 7.66 26.45 9.29
N ARG A 294 7.78 27.61 9.95
CA ARG A 294 8.72 27.83 11.06
C ARG A 294 8.02 27.72 12.41
N PRO A 295 8.77 27.48 13.51
CA PRO A 295 8.21 27.48 14.85
C PRO A 295 7.33 28.72 15.09
N ASN A 296 6.11 28.49 15.58
CA ASN A 296 5.06 29.51 15.79
C ASN A 296 4.50 30.17 14.52
N GLN A 297 4.83 29.66 13.32
CA GLN A 297 4.42 30.20 12.01
C GLN A 297 4.07 29.07 11.03
N PHE A 298 3.63 27.91 11.54
CA PHE A 298 3.16 26.79 10.72
C PHE A 298 1.92 27.16 9.90
N GLY A 299 1.08 28.03 10.45
CA GLY A 299 -0.09 28.58 9.78
C GLY A 299 -1.20 27.55 9.61
N GLY A 300 -1.70 27.39 8.38
CA GLY A 300 -2.85 26.56 8.05
C GLY A 300 -3.07 26.56 6.53
N GLU A 301 -4.30 26.27 6.11
CA GLU A 301 -4.65 26.18 4.69
C GLU A 301 -5.69 27.24 4.33
N ILE A 302 -5.60 27.76 3.10
CA ILE A 302 -6.58 28.64 2.49
C ILE A 302 -7.13 27.91 1.27
N VAL A 303 -8.45 27.73 1.23
CA VAL A 303 -9.15 27.03 0.17
C VAL A 303 -9.97 28.02 -0.64
N ASP A 304 -9.71 28.10 -1.94
CA ASP A 304 -10.58 28.79 -2.88
C ASP A 304 -11.80 27.91 -3.21
N GLY A 305 -12.98 28.29 -2.71
CA GLY A 305 -14.21 27.53 -2.91
C GLY A 305 -14.73 27.46 -4.35
N VAL A 306 -14.27 28.32 -5.27
CA VAL A 306 -14.59 28.22 -6.69
C VAL A 306 -13.73 27.14 -7.33
N LEU A 307 -12.43 27.15 -7.07
CA LEU A 307 -11.52 26.11 -7.57
C LEU A 307 -11.79 24.74 -6.94
N ALA A 308 -12.15 24.68 -5.66
CA ALA A 308 -12.33 23.42 -4.93
C ALA A 308 -13.44 22.54 -5.54
N LYS A 309 -14.42 23.14 -6.21
CA LYS A 309 -15.50 22.41 -6.91
C LYS A 309 -15.04 21.77 -8.23
N ASN A 310 -13.97 22.30 -8.81
CA ASN A 310 -13.48 21.95 -10.14
C ASN A 310 -12.08 21.34 -10.12
N ASP A 311 -11.47 21.21 -8.94
CA ASP A 311 -10.25 20.44 -8.76
C ASP A 311 -10.45 19.01 -9.28
N LEU A 312 -9.37 18.43 -9.80
CA LEU A 312 -9.36 17.15 -10.52
C LEU A 312 -10.08 17.12 -11.88
N GLN A 313 -10.93 18.11 -12.22
CA GLN A 313 -11.50 18.18 -13.58
C GLN A 313 -10.40 18.52 -14.59
N THR A 314 -10.22 17.66 -15.61
CA THR A 314 -9.14 17.80 -16.59
C THR A 314 -9.48 18.78 -17.70
N ASP A 315 -10.76 19.00 -18.01
CA ASP A 315 -11.25 20.00 -18.95
C ASP A 315 -11.91 21.17 -18.21
N TYR A 316 -11.11 22.17 -17.82
CA TYR A 316 -11.58 23.37 -17.13
C TYR A 316 -10.92 24.63 -17.73
N PRO A 317 -11.58 25.30 -18.70
CA PRO A 317 -10.99 26.41 -19.44
C PRO A 317 -10.60 27.63 -18.60
N GLU A 318 -11.24 27.85 -17.45
CA GLU A 318 -10.96 28.99 -16.56
C GLU A 318 -9.66 28.82 -15.74
N ASN A 319 -9.14 27.59 -15.63
CA ASN A 319 -7.85 27.29 -15.01
C ASN A 319 -7.09 26.25 -15.89
N PRO A 320 -6.56 26.69 -17.03
CA PRO A 320 -5.98 25.80 -18.03
C PRO A 320 -4.64 25.22 -17.57
N TRP A 321 -4.35 24.02 -18.04
CA TRP A 321 -3.06 23.36 -17.86
C TRP A 321 -1.92 24.09 -18.58
N GLN A 322 -0.81 24.31 -17.90
CA GLN A 322 0.38 25.00 -18.39
C GLN A 322 1.61 24.10 -18.33
N PRO A 323 2.66 24.34 -19.12
CA PRO A 323 3.88 23.52 -19.08
C PRO A 323 4.51 23.48 -17.68
N VAL A 324 5.07 22.33 -17.30
CA VAL A 324 5.94 22.21 -16.11
C VAL A 324 7.36 22.66 -16.42
N SER A 325 8.18 22.81 -15.37
CA SER A 325 9.63 22.99 -15.49
C SER A 325 10.36 21.71 -15.07
N LEU A 326 11.38 21.32 -15.84
CA LEU A 326 12.39 20.37 -15.36
C LEU A 326 13.22 21.02 -14.25
N VAL A 327 13.46 20.28 -13.17
CA VAL A 327 14.20 20.76 -12.01
C VAL A 327 15.41 19.88 -11.77
N ASN A 328 16.60 20.47 -11.72
CA ASN A 328 17.80 19.76 -11.32
C ASN A 328 17.89 19.75 -9.79
N ILE A 329 17.72 18.58 -9.18
CA ILE A 329 17.85 18.40 -7.74
C ILE A 329 19.28 17.94 -7.43
N PRO A 330 19.97 18.56 -6.46
CA PRO A 330 21.27 18.08 -6.01
C PRO A 330 21.23 16.59 -5.64
N VAL A 331 22.27 15.86 -6.04
CA VAL A 331 22.35 14.41 -5.80
C VAL A 331 22.27 14.14 -4.29
N HIS A 332 21.28 13.34 -3.92
CA HIS A 332 21.04 12.86 -2.56
C HIS A 332 20.46 11.44 -2.64
N GLY A 333 20.40 10.71 -1.52
CA GLY A 333 19.81 9.37 -1.53
C GLY A 333 18.31 9.44 -1.81
N ALA A 334 17.77 8.60 -2.70
CA ALA A 334 16.34 8.33 -2.77
C ALA A 334 16.13 6.88 -2.37
N SER A 335 15.32 6.63 -1.36
CA SER A 335 15.03 5.26 -0.91
C SER A 335 13.56 5.09 -0.62
N PRO A 336 13.02 3.88 -0.74
CA PRO A 336 11.66 3.64 -0.33
C PRO A 336 11.35 3.97 1.13
N GLN A 337 10.10 4.35 1.38
CA GLN A 337 9.59 4.56 2.73
C GLN A 337 9.36 3.21 3.42
N MET A 338 10.09 2.96 4.50
CA MET A 338 10.02 1.73 5.31
C MET A 338 9.20 1.93 6.59
N THR A 339 8.18 2.78 6.54
CA THR A 339 7.24 3.07 7.63
C THR A 339 5.82 3.09 7.10
N GLU A 340 4.85 2.85 7.98
CA GLU A 340 3.44 3.05 7.68
C GLU A 340 3.17 4.51 7.26
N GLN A 341 2.18 4.72 6.40
CA GLN A 341 1.75 6.04 5.98
C GLN A 341 0.98 6.74 7.11
N ASN A 342 0.96 8.07 7.11
CA ASN A 342 -0.04 8.77 7.91
C ASN A 342 -1.40 8.54 7.26
N ALA A 343 -2.41 8.25 8.08
CA ALA A 343 -3.78 8.01 7.65
C ALA A 343 -4.75 8.62 8.67
N ILE A 344 -5.97 8.91 8.22
CA ILE A 344 -7.05 9.32 9.10
C ILE A 344 -7.47 8.09 9.91
N THR A 345 -7.19 8.09 11.21
CA THR A 345 -7.45 6.94 12.09
C THR A 345 -8.85 6.96 12.73
N GLU A 346 -9.41 8.16 12.91
CA GLU A 346 -10.71 8.36 13.54
C GLU A 346 -11.32 9.67 13.04
N THR A 347 -12.60 9.63 12.67
CA THR A 347 -13.40 10.85 12.43
C THR A 347 -14.25 11.10 13.66
N ILE A 348 -14.16 12.31 14.21
CA ILE A 348 -14.92 12.71 15.40
C ILE A 348 -15.91 13.83 15.09
N SER A 349 -17.01 13.83 15.83
CA SER A 349 -18.00 14.91 15.80
C SER A 349 -17.85 15.79 17.05
N PRO A 350 -18.14 17.10 16.95
CA PRO A 350 -18.17 17.97 18.13
C PRO A 350 -19.12 17.46 19.20
N VAL A 351 -18.74 17.64 20.48
CA VAL A 351 -19.61 17.34 21.63
C VAL A 351 -20.50 18.54 21.99
N SER A 352 -20.09 19.76 21.64
CA SER A 352 -20.90 20.97 21.76
C SER A 352 -20.49 22.05 20.73
N ILE A 353 -21.44 22.95 20.45
CA ILE A 353 -21.25 24.17 19.67
C ILE A 353 -21.93 25.29 20.44
N GLU A 354 -21.16 26.30 20.86
CA GLU A 354 -21.64 27.40 21.69
C GLU A 354 -21.36 28.75 21.02
N GLU A 355 -22.38 29.60 20.90
CA GLU A 355 -22.19 30.99 20.48
C GLU A 355 -21.62 31.80 21.66
N ILE A 356 -20.39 32.28 21.52
CA ILE A 356 -19.68 33.03 22.58
C ILE A 356 -19.73 34.55 22.37
N ALA A 357 -20.07 34.98 21.16
CA ALA A 357 -20.30 36.37 20.75
C ALA A 357 -21.06 36.39 19.41
N PRO A 358 -21.63 37.53 18.97
CA PRO A 358 -22.27 37.63 17.65
C PRO A 358 -21.35 37.08 16.54
N ASP A 359 -21.89 36.17 15.72
CA ASP A 359 -21.20 35.48 14.62
C ASP A 359 -19.91 34.71 15.02
N THR A 360 -19.74 34.39 16.31
CA THR A 360 -18.55 33.69 16.84
C THR A 360 -18.96 32.44 17.62
N PHE A 361 -18.54 31.28 17.13
CA PHE A 361 -18.88 29.97 17.71
C PHE A 361 -17.62 29.25 18.22
N LEU A 362 -17.70 28.72 19.44
CA LEU A 362 -16.74 27.77 19.98
C LEU A 362 -17.25 26.35 19.72
N VAL A 363 -16.41 25.53 19.09
CA VAL A 363 -16.69 24.12 18.81
C VAL A 363 -15.81 23.26 19.71
N ASP A 364 -16.41 22.51 20.64
CA ASP A 364 -15.69 21.58 21.50
C ASP A 364 -15.71 20.18 20.86
N MET A 365 -14.53 19.63 20.60
CA MET A 365 -14.36 18.27 20.07
C MET A 365 -14.40 17.19 21.16
N GLY A 366 -14.43 17.57 22.45
CA GLY A 366 -14.48 16.68 23.61
C GLY A 366 -13.15 15.98 23.92
N LYS A 367 -12.12 16.18 23.08
CA LYS A 367 -10.78 15.65 23.26
C LYS A 367 -9.74 16.56 22.60
N ASN A 368 -8.53 16.58 23.15
CA ASN A 368 -7.38 17.18 22.48
C ASN A 368 -6.82 16.19 21.44
N LEU A 369 -6.54 16.66 20.24
CA LEU A 369 -6.20 15.83 19.08
C LEU A 369 -5.15 16.51 18.19
N THR A 370 -4.62 15.75 17.24
CA THR A 370 -3.82 16.24 16.12
C THR A 370 -4.50 15.80 14.82
N GLY A 371 -4.55 16.69 13.84
CA GLY A 371 -5.18 16.43 12.54
C GLY A 371 -5.22 17.67 11.68
#